data_AF-A0A7C3FCK6-F1
#
_entry.id   AF-A0A7C3FCK6-F1
#
_cell.length_a   1.000
_cell.length_b   1.000
_cell.length_c   1.000
_cell.angle_alpha   90.00
_cell.angle_beta   90.00
_cell.angle_gamma   90.00
#
_symmetry.space_group_name_H-M   'P 1'
#
loop_
_entity.id
_entity.type
_entity.pdbx_description
1 polymer ?
#
loop_
_entity_poly.entity_id
_entity_poly.type
_entity_poly.pdbx_seq_one_letter_code
_entity_poly.pdbx_strand_id
1 'polypeptide(L)'
;KVESIAEYDLIVVGSGIQMGKWTGDADSFLKRFHKELARKKVALFVNCGSAAEAMNPHKPEVAVNARRKYLEEKASHYGLEPVALGFFGAIYNFNTMSWIMRKGMEQERPKLAAAYKETEPGVYDTRDIDGIREWARGLLAKI
;
A
#
# COMPACT_ATOMS: atom_id res chain seq x y z
N LYS A 1 -4.78 -2.82 20.95
CA LYS A 1 -3.88 -3.56 20.03
C LYS A 1 -4.48 -4.94 19.79
N VAL A 2 -4.30 -5.56 18.62
CA VAL A 2 -4.82 -6.92 18.33
C VAL A 2 -4.17 -7.93 19.27
N GLU A 3 -4.97 -8.79 19.90
CA GLU A 3 -4.50 -9.75 20.91
C GLU A 3 -4.31 -11.17 20.35
N SER A 4 -5.18 -11.58 19.43
CA SER A 4 -5.18 -12.89 18.78
C SER A 4 -5.63 -12.78 17.32
N ILE A 5 -5.17 -13.72 16.49
CA ILE A 5 -5.62 -13.91 15.11
C ILE A 5 -6.18 -15.33 14.87
N ALA A 6 -6.40 -16.10 15.94
CA ALA A 6 -6.70 -17.52 15.84
C ALA A 6 -8.00 -17.81 15.08
N GLU A 7 -9.04 -17.01 15.30
CA GLU A 7 -10.39 -17.20 14.78
C GLU A 7 -10.56 -16.81 13.30
N TYR A 8 -9.53 -16.25 12.68
CA TYR A 8 -9.59 -15.81 11.28
C TYR A 8 -8.97 -16.85 10.35
N ASP A 9 -9.73 -17.24 9.33
CA ASP A 9 -9.28 -18.14 8.27
C ASP A 9 -8.40 -17.44 7.24
N LEU A 10 -8.67 -16.15 6.99
CA LEU A 10 -7.90 -15.26 6.13
C LEU A 10 -7.60 -13.96 6.88
N ILE A 11 -6.33 -13.55 6.86
CA ILE A 11 -5.89 -12.27 7.43
C ILE A 11 -5.38 -11.38 6.31
N VAL A 12 -5.94 -10.18 6.23
CA VAL A 12 -5.48 -9.14 5.29
C VAL A 12 -4.69 -8.10 6.07
N VAL A 13 -3.43 -7.87 5.70
CA VAL A 13 -2.57 -6.87 6.34
C VAL A 13 -2.20 -5.79 5.33
N GLY A 14 -2.57 -4.56 5.64
CA GLY A 14 -2.33 -3.39 4.80
C GLY A 14 -1.39 -2.38 5.44
N SER A 15 -0.63 -1.67 4.61
CA SER A 15 0.15 -0.52 5.09
C SER A 15 0.23 0.63 4.08
N GLY A 16 0.22 1.86 4.58
CA GLY A 16 0.74 2.98 3.82
C GLY A 16 2.26 2.94 3.81
N ILE A 17 2.88 3.49 2.77
CA ILE A 17 4.35 3.66 2.74
C ILE A 17 4.71 5.09 3.12
N GLN A 18 5.48 5.23 4.20
CA GLN A 18 6.00 6.51 4.68
C GLN A 18 7.53 6.44 4.75
N MET A 19 8.22 7.44 4.21
CA MET A 19 9.68 7.49 4.16
C MET A 19 10.31 6.17 3.66
N GLY A 20 9.65 5.56 2.67
CA GLY A 20 10.09 4.31 2.04
C GLY A 20 10.00 3.06 2.92
N LYS A 21 9.13 3.03 3.94
CA LYS A 21 8.88 1.89 4.83
C LYS A 21 7.39 1.71 5.10
N TRP A 22 7.00 0.50 5.50
CA TRP A 22 5.68 0.24 6.10
C TRP A 22 5.53 1.08 7.37
N THR A 23 4.30 1.53 7.66
CA THR A 23 3.99 2.22 8.91
C THR A 23 4.22 1.32 10.13
N GLY A 24 4.56 1.95 11.27
CA GLY A 24 4.97 1.24 12.48
C GLY A 24 3.94 0.27 13.03
N ASP A 25 2.65 0.59 12.95
CA ASP A 25 1.58 -0.29 13.45
C ASP A 25 1.44 -1.57 12.61
N ALA A 26 1.47 -1.44 11.28
CA ALA A 26 1.38 -2.58 10.37
C ALA A 26 2.63 -3.48 10.47
N ASP A 27 3.82 -2.86 10.51
CA ASP A 27 5.09 -3.58 10.66
C ASP A 27 5.17 -4.30 12.03
N SER A 28 4.70 -3.64 13.11
CA SER A 28 4.61 -4.24 14.44
C SER A 28 3.63 -5.41 14.49
N PHE A 29 2.51 -5.34 13.75
CA PHE A 29 1.57 -6.44 13.63
C PHE A 29 2.22 -7.66 12.97
N LEU A 30 2.88 -7.48 11.83
CA LEU A 30 3.62 -8.56 11.16
C LEU A 30 4.69 -9.14 12.07
N LYS A 31 5.51 -8.29 12.70
CA LYS A 31 6.55 -8.72 13.64
C LYS A 31 5.98 -9.58 14.78
N ARG A 32 4.84 -9.20 15.34
CA ARG A 32 4.19 -9.94 16.43
C ARG A 32 3.67 -11.30 15.97
N PHE A 33 2.97 -11.35 14.85
CA PHE A 33 2.19 -12.53 14.45
C PHE A 33 2.82 -13.37 13.32
N HIS A 34 4.01 -13.02 12.82
CA HIS A 34 4.62 -13.67 11.64
C HIS A 34 4.63 -15.20 11.70
N LYS A 35 4.92 -15.81 12.87
CA LYS A 35 4.92 -17.27 13.04
C LYS A 35 3.55 -17.91 12.85
N GLU A 36 2.50 -17.25 13.30
CA GLU A 36 1.11 -17.70 13.14
C GLU A 36 0.61 -17.42 11.72
N LEU A 37 0.94 -16.23 11.19
CA LEU A 37 0.60 -15.84 9.82
C LEU A 37 1.22 -16.77 8.78
N ALA A 38 2.43 -17.28 9.00
CA ALA A 38 3.08 -18.27 8.13
C ALA A 38 2.31 -19.60 8.03
N ARG A 39 1.36 -19.85 8.94
CA ARG A 39 0.52 -21.07 8.96
C ARG A 39 -0.93 -20.78 8.58
N LYS A 40 -1.24 -19.53 8.23
CA LYS A 40 -2.58 -19.08 7.89
C LYS A 40 -2.58 -18.48 6.49
N LYS A 41 -3.77 -18.35 5.90
CA LYS A 41 -3.92 -17.62 4.65
C LYS A 41 -3.74 -16.14 4.97
N VAL A 42 -2.75 -15.52 4.34
CA VAL A 42 -2.46 -14.10 4.51
C VAL A 42 -2.49 -13.40 3.16
N ALA A 43 -3.12 -12.24 3.08
CA ALA A 43 -3.00 -11.34 1.94
C ALA A 43 -2.32 -10.04 2.40
N LEU A 44 -1.40 -9.52 1.60
CA LEU A 44 -0.73 -8.25 1.89
C LEU A 44 -1.15 -7.21 0.87
N PHE A 45 -1.31 -5.96 1.31
CA PHE A 45 -1.43 -4.85 0.38
C PHE A 45 -0.73 -3.59 0.86
N VAL A 46 -0.40 -2.71 -0.07
CA VAL A 46 0.10 -1.38 0.24
C VAL A 46 -0.60 -0.29 -0.55
N ASN A 47 -0.76 0.86 0.09
CA ASN A 47 -1.08 2.13 -0.57
C ASN A 47 0.20 2.99 -0.61
N CYS A 48 0.68 3.28 -1.82
CA CYS A 48 1.95 4.00 -2.00
C CYS A 48 1.87 4.93 -3.21
N GLY A 49 2.51 6.10 -3.10
CA GLY A 49 2.65 7.01 -4.23
C GLY A 49 3.38 6.40 -5.44
N SER A 50 4.29 5.45 -5.21
CA SER A 50 4.99 4.73 -6.28
C SER A 50 4.08 3.81 -7.12
N ALA A 51 2.85 3.53 -6.66
CA ALA A 51 1.85 2.80 -7.43
C ALA A 51 1.02 3.71 -8.37
N ALA A 52 1.18 5.03 -8.27
CA ALA A 52 0.50 5.98 -9.15
C ALA A 52 1.25 6.07 -10.51
N GLU A 53 1.18 5.04 -11.34
CA GLU A 53 1.99 4.92 -12.57
C GLU A 53 1.85 6.10 -13.54
N ALA A 54 0.67 6.73 -13.60
CA ALA A 54 0.44 7.94 -14.40
C ALA A 54 1.35 9.13 -13.99
N MET A 55 1.93 9.10 -12.80
CA MET A 55 2.93 10.09 -12.35
C MET A 55 4.32 9.87 -12.94
N ASN A 56 4.60 8.66 -13.43
CA ASN A 56 5.92 8.21 -13.89
C ASN A 56 5.82 7.36 -15.17
N PRO A 57 5.17 7.85 -16.25
CA PRO A 57 4.87 7.03 -17.44
C PRO A 57 6.11 6.53 -18.18
N HIS A 58 7.26 7.19 -18.00
CA HIS A 58 8.54 6.80 -18.61
C HIS A 58 9.47 6.04 -17.65
N LYS A 59 8.99 5.68 -16.46
CA LYS A 59 9.77 5.01 -15.41
C LYS A 59 9.01 3.85 -14.76
N PRO A 60 8.60 2.82 -15.54
CA PRO A 60 7.85 1.69 -15.02
C PRO A 60 8.60 0.92 -13.90
N GLU A 61 9.92 1.00 -13.89
CA GLU A 61 10.77 0.39 -12.87
C GLU A 61 10.49 0.92 -11.45
N VAL A 62 9.92 2.13 -11.31
CA VAL A 62 9.55 2.68 -9.99
C VAL A 62 8.47 1.83 -9.34
N ALA A 63 7.41 1.52 -10.08
CA ALA A 63 6.30 0.69 -9.60
C ALA A 63 6.76 -0.74 -9.35
N VAL A 64 7.53 -1.33 -10.27
CA VAL A 64 8.07 -2.70 -10.13
C VAL A 64 8.96 -2.83 -8.90
N ASN A 65 9.91 -1.92 -8.71
CA ASN A 65 10.80 -1.95 -7.55
C ASN A 65 10.06 -1.70 -6.24
N ALA A 66 9.08 -0.79 -6.23
CA ALA A 66 8.26 -0.54 -5.05
C ALA A 66 7.40 -1.75 -4.69
N ARG A 67 6.77 -2.41 -5.66
CA ARG A 67 6.01 -3.65 -5.44
C ARG A 67 6.90 -4.74 -4.84
N ARG A 68 8.05 -5.01 -5.46
CA ARG A 68 9.03 -6.00 -4.99
C ARG A 68 9.47 -5.70 -3.56
N LYS A 69 9.90 -4.46 -3.30
CA LYS A 69 10.40 -4.03 -1.97
C LYS A 69 9.32 -4.07 -0.89
N TYR A 70 8.12 -3.56 -1.18
CA TYR A 70 7.09 -3.35 -0.17
C TYR A 70 6.17 -4.54 0.03
N LEU A 71 6.15 -5.51 -0.87
CA LEU A 71 5.29 -6.68 -0.75
C LEU A 71 6.12 -7.97 -0.72
N GLU A 72 6.91 -8.25 -1.76
CA GLU A 72 7.63 -9.53 -1.89
C GLU A 72 8.76 -9.67 -0.87
N GLU A 73 9.67 -8.68 -0.81
CA GLU A 73 10.76 -8.67 0.17
C GLU A 73 10.21 -8.56 1.60
N LYS A 74 9.12 -7.81 1.79
CA LYS A 74 8.46 -7.67 3.09
C LYS A 74 7.85 -9.00 3.55
N ALA A 75 7.19 -9.73 2.66
CA ALA A 75 6.66 -11.06 2.95
C ALA A 75 7.81 -12.04 3.28
N SER A 76 8.85 -12.07 2.45
CA SER A 76 10.02 -12.92 2.65
C SER A 76 10.74 -12.62 3.98
N HIS A 77 10.88 -11.34 4.35
CA HIS A 77 11.48 -10.94 5.62
C HIS A 77 10.78 -11.54 6.85
N TYR A 78 9.46 -11.73 6.79
CA TYR A 78 8.68 -12.33 7.86
C TYR A 78 8.37 -13.82 7.65
N GLY A 79 8.93 -14.44 6.60
CA GLY A 79 8.68 -15.85 6.28
C GLY A 79 7.22 -16.12 5.89
N LEU A 80 6.58 -15.18 5.19
CA LEU A 80 5.19 -15.29 4.76
C LEU A 80 5.09 -15.70 3.29
N GLU A 81 4.06 -16.47 2.97
CA GLU A 81 3.67 -16.83 1.61
C GLU A 81 2.25 -16.30 1.34
N PRO A 82 2.08 -15.02 0.94
CA PRO A 82 0.77 -14.44 0.81
C PRO A 82 -0.04 -15.07 -0.34
N VAL A 83 -1.32 -15.34 -0.08
CA VAL A 83 -2.25 -15.87 -1.10
C VAL A 83 -2.63 -14.82 -2.15
N ALA A 84 -2.38 -13.54 -1.84
CA ALA A 84 -2.57 -12.40 -2.73
C ALA A 84 -1.72 -11.21 -2.29
N LEU A 85 -1.29 -10.41 -3.28
CA LEU A 85 -0.57 -9.16 -3.08
C LEU A 85 -1.32 -8.02 -3.78
N GLY A 86 -1.63 -6.94 -3.07
CA GLY A 86 -2.28 -5.74 -3.58
C GLY A 86 -1.33 -4.53 -3.61
N PHE A 87 -1.18 -3.87 -4.76
CA PHE A 87 -0.31 -2.71 -4.91
C PHE A 87 -1.12 -1.56 -5.51
N PHE A 88 -1.44 -0.56 -4.68
CA PHE A 88 -2.40 0.47 -5.05
C PHE A 88 -1.85 1.86 -4.78
N GLY A 89 -2.39 2.84 -5.50
CA GLY A 89 -2.10 4.26 -5.29
C GLY A 89 -2.40 4.75 -3.87
N ALA A 90 -2.21 6.04 -3.65
CA ALA A 90 -2.39 6.67 -2.35
C ALA A 90 -3.16 7.99 -2.47
N ILE A 91 -3.58 8.52 -1.32
CA ILE A 91 -4.18 9.85 -1.25
C ILE A 91 -3.05 10.85 -1.01
N TYR A 92 -2.95 11.83 -1.90
CA TYR A 92 -2.12 13.01 -1.71
C TYR A 92 -2.98 14.14 -1.15
N ASN A 93 -2.93 14.32 0.16
CA ASN A 93 -3.61 15.42 0.85
C ASN A 93 -2.58 16.51 1.22
N PHE A 94 -2.49 17.55 0.40
CA PHE A 94 -1.55 18.65 0.63
C PHE A 94 -1.92 19.49 1.86
N ASN A 95 -3.17 19.42 2.33
CA ASN A 95 -3.66 20.17 3.49
C ASN A 95 -3.14 19.59 4.81
N THR A 96 -2.83 18.29 4.85
CA THR A 96 -2.29 17.62 6.05
C THR A 96 -0.77 17.56 6.06
N MET A 97 -0.10 17.90 4.96
CA MET A 97 1.36 17.90 4.88
C MET A 97 1.98 19.06 5.66
N SER A 98 3.10 18.80 6.33
CA SER A 98 3.93 19.86 6.88
C SER A 98 4.46 20.76 5.75
N TRP A 99 4.86 21.99 6.10
CA TRP A 99 5.44 22.94 5.14
C TRP A 99 6.60 22.35 4.33
N ILE A 100 7.50 21.62 5.00
CA ILE A 100 8.67 20.99 4.36
C ILE A 100 8.22 19.91 3.37
N MET A 101 7.27 19.05 3.76
CA MET A 101 6.74 18.02 2.87
C MET A 101 6.03 18.62 1.66
N ARG A 102 5.22 19.67 1.89
CA ARG A 102 4.51 20.38 0.82
C ARG A 102 5.49 20.96 -0.20
N LYS A 103 6.58 21.60 0.28
CA LYS A 103 7.64 22.13 -0.58
C LYS A 103 8.38 21.03 -1.34
N GLY A 104 8.69 19.89 -0.70
CA GLY A 104 9.31 18.75 -1.35
C GLY A 104 8.46 18.13 -2.47
N MET A 105 7.14 18.30 -2.41
CA MET A 105 6.17 17.79 -3.39
C MET A 105 5.76 18.81 -4.45
N GLU A 106 6.36 20.00 -4.46
CA GLU A 106 5.93 21.11 -5.32
C GLU A 106 6.03 20.77 -6.81
N GLN A 107 7.06 20.03 -7.23
CA GLN A 107 7.23 19.58 -8.61
C GLN A 107 6.31 18.43 -9.01
N GLU A 108 5.80 17.67 -8.03
CA GLU A 108 4.88 16.55 -8.28
C GLU A 108 3.43 17.02 -8.35
N ARG A 109 3.08 18.16 -7.74
CA ARG A 109 1.71 18.67 -7.72
C ARG A 109 1.13 18.94 -9.12
N PRO A 110 1.84 19.58 -10.08
CA PRO A 110 1.34 19.74 -11.44
C PRO A 110 1.12 18.41 -12.17
N LYS A 111 1.98 17.41 -11.94
CA LYS A 111 1.83 16.07 -12.52
C LYS A 111 0.59 15.37 -11.98
N LEU A 112 0.34 15.48 -10.66
CA LEU A 112 -0.89 14.97 -10.04
C LEU A 112 -2.12 15.61 -10.67
N ALA A 113 -2.13 16.94 -10.82
CA ALA A 113 -3.26 17.67 -11.40
C ALA A 113 -3.48 17.35 -12.90
N ALA A 114 -2.42 17.02 -13.64
CA ALA A 114 -2.53 16.59 -15.02
C ALA A 114 -3.05 15.14 -15.17
N ALA A 115 -2.74 14.26 -14.22
CA ALA A 115 -3.06 12.83 -14.29
C ALA A 115 -4.32 12.43 -13.51
N TYR A 116 -4.70 13.17 -12.47
CA TYR A 116 -5.78 12.83 -11.55
C TYR A 116 -6.68 14.02 -11.28
N LYS A 117 -7.98 13.74 -11.20
CA LYS A 117 -8.96 14.74 -10.77
C LYS A 117 -8.80 15.00 -9.28
N GLU A 118 -8.80 16.28 -8.93
CA GLU A 118 -8.86 16.70 -7.54
C GLU A 118 -10.22 16.31 -6.93
N THR A 119 -10.20 15.56 -5.82
CA THR A 119 -11.42 15.09 -5.15
C THR A 119 -11.98 16.15 -4.20
N GLU A 120 -11.10 16.94 -3.60
CA GLU A 120 -11.36 18.11 -2.76
C GLU A 120 -10.18 19.08 -2.93
N PRO A 121 -10.33 20.39 -2.67
CA PRO A 121 -9.22 21.34 -2.83
C PRO A 121 -7.94 20.89 -2.13
N GLY A 122 -6.87 20.64 -2.90
CA GLY A 122 -5.58 20.14 -2.40
C GLY A 122 -5.52 18.62 -2.14
N VAL A 123 -6.48 17.83 -2.63
CA VAL A 123 -6.57 16.38 -2.40
C VAL A 123 -6.70 15.62 -3.72
N TYR A 124 -5.78 14.69 -3.96
CA TYR A 124 -5.76 13.81 -5.13
C TYR A 124 -5.78 12.36 -4.66
N ASP A 125 -6.75 11.58 -5.15
CA ASP A 125 -6.81 10.14 -4.92
C ASP A 125 -6.29 9.39 -6.14
N THR A 126 -5.17 8.69 -6.00
CA THR A 126 -4.57 7.89 -7.08
C THR A 126 -4.89 6.41 -6.97
N ARG A 127 -5.76 6.01 -6.04
CA ARG A 127 -6.18 4.61 -5.87
C ARG A 127 -7.10 4.20 -7.00
N ASP A 128 -6.81 3.07 -7.62
CA ASP A 128 -7.76 2.35 -8.45
C ASP A 128 -8.77 1.63 -7.53
N ILE A 129 -9.89 2.30 -7.25
CA ILE A 129 -10.92 1.77 -6.34
C ILE A 129 -11.56 0.50 -6.90
N ASP A 130 -11.71 0.42 -8.23
CA ASP A 130 -12.31 -0.75 -8.85
C ASP A 130 -11.32 -1.92 -8.84
N GLY A 131 -10.04 -1.69 -9.12
CA GLY A 131 -8.98 -2.68 -8.93
C GLY A 131 -8.87 -3.18 -7.48
N ILE A 132 -9.02 -2.30 -6.48
CA ILE A 132 -9.07 -2.72 -5.06
C ILE A 132 -10.28 -3.62 -4.78
N ARG A 133 -11.45 -3.27 -5.32
CA ARG A 133 -12.68 -4.07 -5.17
C ARG A 133 -12.56 -5.43 -5.84
N GLU A 134 -12.00 -5.48 -7.04
CA GLU A 134 -11.76 -6.72 -7.77
C GLU A 134 -10.76 -7.61 -7.02
N TRP A 135 -9.66 -7.04 -6.55
CA TRP A 135 -8.69 -7.74 -5.72
C TRP A 135 -9.35 -8.30 -4.44
N ALA A 136 -10.13 -7.49 -3.74
CA ALA A 136 -10.84 -7.90 -2.53
C ALA A 136 -11.87 -9.02 -2.80
N ARG A 137 -12.63 -8.94 -3.90
CA ARG A 137 -13.53 -10.03 -4.33
C ARG A 137 -12.75 -11.30 -4.65
N GLY A 138 -11.59 -11.18 -5.28
CA GLY A 138 -10.69 -12.31 -5.57
C GLY A 138 -10.22 -13.04 -4.31
N LEU A 139 -10.14 -12.35 -3.16
CA LEU A 139 -9.82 -12.98 -1.88
C LEU A 139 -10.89 -13.97 -1.41
N LEU A 140 -12.17 -13.77 -1.76
CA LEU A 140 -13.24 -14.69 -1.38
C LEU A 140 -13.02 -16.09 -1.94
N ALA A 141 -12.43 -16.20 -3.13
CA ALA A 141 -12.06 -17.48 -3.74
C ALA A 141 -10.81 -18.12 -3.11
N LYS A 142 -10.18 -17.45 -2.14
CA LYS A 142 -9.01 -17.93 -1.40
C LYS A 142 -9.34 -18.39 0.01
N ILE A 143 -10.52 -18.04 0.54
CA ILE A 143 -10.99 -18.46 1.88
C ILE A 143 -11.25 -19.97 1.90
#